data_AF-A0A060CE15-F1
#
_entry.id   AF-A0A060CE15-F1
#
_cell.length_a   1.000
_cell.length_b   1.000
_cell.length_c   1.000
_cell.angle_alpha   90.00
_cell.angle_beta   90.00
_cell.angle_gamma   90.00
#
_symmetry.space_group_name_H-M   'P 1'
#
loop_
_entity.id
_entity.type
_entity.pdbx_description
1 polymer ?
#
loop_
_entity_poly.entity_id
_entity_poly.type
_entity_poly.pdbx_seq_one_letter_code
_entity_poly.pdbx_strand_id
1 'polypeptide(L)'
;KRYSTATWSGDIGTRWEDMKAQISAGLNFAVSGIPYWTMDIGGFCVEKRYENGQREFDRTGKENADYKEWRELNTRWYQFGAFCPLYRAHGQFPYREVWNIAPEGHPAYNSIVYYTKLRYNLMPYIYSLAGMTHFNDLYHHAPAGYGLHRRYQCE
;
A
#
# COMPACT_ATOMS: atom_id res chain seq x y z
N LYS A 1 5.55 16.01 11.19
CA LYS A 1 5.07 17.23 10.46
C LYS A 1 6.10 18.37 10.48
N ARG A 2 6.39 19.04 11.62
CA ARG A 2 7.28 20.24 11.66
C ARG A 2 8.73 20.03 11.16
N TYR A 3 9.23 18.80 11.22
CA TYR A 3 10.57 18.42 10.75
C TYR A 3 10.57 17.74 9.37
N SER A 4 9.51 17.94 8.57
CA SER A 4 9.37 17.32 7.23
C SER A 4 9.59 15.80 7.24
N THR A 5 9.12 15.13 8.30
CA THR A 5 9.28 13.69 8.51
C THR A 5 7.97 12.95 8.26
N ALA A 6 8.06 11.81 7.59
CA ALA A 6 6.99 10.84 7.44
C ALA A 6 7.28 9.58 8.29
N THR A 7 6.23 8.84 8.62
CA THR A 7 6.35 7.60 9.40
C THR A 7 5.83 6.43 8.58
N TRP A 8 6.48 5.28 8.68
CA TRP A 8 5.92 4.02 8.22
C TRP A 8 5.64 3.10 9.41
N SER A 9 4.78 2.10 9.20
CA SER A 9 4.29 1.21 10.24
C SER A 9 5.29 0.17 10.78
N GLY A 10 6.52 0.13 10.29
CA GLY A 10 7.50 -0.89 10.67
C GLY A 10 7.34 -2.24 9.95
N ASP A 11 7.94 -3.26 10.55
CA ASP A 11 8.19 -4.59 9.96
C ASP A 11 6.96 -5.52 10.02
N ILE A 12 5.89 -5.13 9.33
CA ILE A 12 4.63 -5.89 9.26
C ILE A 12 4.76 -7.18 8.44
N GLY A 13 3.87 -8.15 8.67
CA GLY A 13 3.85 -9.42 7.96
C GLY A 13 3.26 -9.34 6.55
N THR A 14 3.68 -10.25 5.67
CA THR A 14 3.04 -10.47 4.36
C THR A 14 1.74 -11.24 4.54
N ARG A 15 0.74 -10.60 5.15
CA ARG A 15 -0.51 -11.21 5.62
C ARG A 15 -1.72 -10.34 5.29
N TRP A 16 -2.87 -10.98 5.11
CA TRP A 16 -4.13 -10.26 4.82
C TRP A 16 -4.64 -9.48 6.03
N GLU A 17 -4.51 -10.05 7.22
CA GLU A 17 -4.87 -9.43 8.48
C GLU A 17 -4.03 -8.19 8.77
N ASP A 18 -2.73 -8.22 8.46
CA ASP A 18 -1.85 -7.06 8.56
C ASP A 18 -2.29 -5.99 7.57
N MET A 19 -2.50 -6.33 6.29
CA MET A 19 -3.02 -5.37 5.30
C MET A 19 -4.33 -4.69 5.77
N LYS A 20 -5.24 -5.45 6.40
CA LYS A 20 -6.46 -4.92 7.00
C LYS A 20 -6.17 -3.99 8.19
N ALA A 21 -5.25 -4.36 9.08
CA ALA A 21 -4.86 -3.57 10.23
C ALA A 21 -4.26 -2.20 9.83
N GLN A 22 -3.58 -2.14 8.67
CA GLN A 22 -2.99 -0.92 8.14
C GLN A 22 -4.01 0.17 7.82
N ILE A 23 -5.26 -0.19 7.51
CA ILE A 23 -6.34 0.79 7.30
C ILE A 23 -6.59 1.55 8.60
N SER A 24 -6.81 0.84 9.71
CA SER A 24 -7.00 1.47 11.02
C SER A 24 -5.74 2.19 11.51
N ALA A 25 -4.55 1.64 11.25
CA ALA A 25 -3.30 2.27 11.64
C ALA A 25 -3.11 3.63 10.95
N GLY A 26 -3.27 3.68 9.63
CA GLY A 26 -3.13 4.92 8.85
C GLY A 26 -4.19 5.96 9.19
N LEU A 27 -5.44 5.55 9.41
CA LEU A 27 -6.52 6.46 9.81
C LEU A 27 -6.29 7.07 11.20
N ASN A 28 -5.98 6.24 12.20
CA ASN A 28 -5.67 6.73 13.54
C ASN A 28 -4.43 7.64 13.54
N PHE A 29 -3.42 7.30 12.74
CA PHE A 29 -2.21 8.12 12.61
C PHE A 29 -2.52 9.49 11.98
N ALA A 30 -3.36 9.54 10.95
CA ALA A 30 -3.76 10.81 10.34
C ALA A 30 -4.55 11.71 11.30
N VAL A 31 -5.50 11.14 12.06
CA VAL A 31 -6.28 11.89 13.08
C VAL A 31 -5.38 12.36 14.24
N SER A 32 -4.24 11.73 14.48
CA SER A 32 -3.25 12.17 15.48
C SER A 32 -2.48 13.45 15.08
N GLY A 33 -2.76 14.03 13.92
CA GLY A 33 -2.19 15.29 13.47
C GLY A 33 -0.96 15.16 12.56
N ILE A 34 -0.62 13.94 12.12
CA ILE A 34 0.55 13.66 11.30
C ILE A 34 0.08 13.18 9.90
N PRO A 35 0.13 14.05 8.87
CA PRO A 35 -0.52 13.78 7.59
C PRO A 35 0.32 12.88 6.64
N TYR A 36 1.61 12.71 6.90
CA TYR A 36 2.51 11.92 6.07
C TYR A 36 2.81 10.57 6.72
N TRP A 37 2.15 9.54 6.21
CA TRP A 37 2.26 8.17 6.66
C TRP A 37 2.31 7.21 5.47
N THR A 38 2.92 6.04 5.69
CA THR A 38 2.98 4.96 4.71
C THR A 38 3.13 3.60 5.36
N MET A 39 3.25 2.58 4.54
CA MET A 39 3.42 1.19 4.94
C MET A 39 4.29 0.48 3.90
N ASP A 40 4.72 -0.74 4.21
CA ASP A 40 5.39 -1.62 3.26
C ASP A 40 4.34 -2.32 2.40
N ILE A 41 4.16 -1.86 1.16
CA ILE A 41 3.29 -2.55 0.20
C ILE A 41 3.81 -3.97 -0.02
N GLY A 42 2.94 -4.95 0.22
CA GLY A 42 3.26 -6.38 0.22
C GLY A 42 3.67 -6.93 1.58
N GLY A 43 3.99 -6.09 2.57
CA GLY A 43 4.48 -6.44 3.91
C GLY A 43 6.00 -6.62 3.98
N PHE A 44 6.60 -6.45 5.15
CA PHE A 44 8.06 -6.56 5.33
C PHE A 44 8.52 -8.00 5.52
N CYS A 45 8.01 -8.66 6.58
CA CYS A 45 8.40 -10.01 7.00
C CYS A 45 7.65 -11.06 6.18
N VAL A 46 8.39 -11.81 5.37
CA VAL A 46 7.80 -12.77 4.41
C VAL A 46 7.73 -14.17 4.99
N GLU A 47 6.58 -14.83 4.83
CA GLU A 47 6.46 -16.25 5.13
C GLU A 47 7.34 -17.10 4.21
N LYS A 48 7.98 -18.15 4.76
CA LYS A 48 8.83 -19.04 3.97
C LYS A 48 8.12 -19.71 2.80
N ARG A 49 6.81 -19.93 2.87
CA ARG A 49 6.04 -20.49 1.74
C ARG A 49 6.02 -19.57 0.51
N TYR A 50 6.00 -18.25 0.68
CA TYR A 50 6.08 -17.31 -0.43
C TYR A 50 7.50 -17.23 -1.00
N GLU A 51 8.52 -17.24 -0.15
CA GLU A 51 9.91 -17.34 -0.60
C GLU A 51 10.14 -18.61 -1.43
N ASN A 52 9.62 -19.75 -0.95
CA ASN A 52 9.72 -21.03 -1.64
C ASN A 52 8.91 -21.04 -2.94
N GLY A 53 7.72 -20.43 -2.96
CA GLY A 53 6.90 -20.27 -4.16
C GLY A 53 7.60 -19.45 -5.25
N GLN A 54 8.25 -18.35 -4.88
CA GLN A 54 9.09 -17.58 -5.80
C GLN A 54 10.24 -18.43 -6.34
N ARG A 55 10.99 -19.12 -5.46
CA ARG A 55 12.14 -19.95 -5.88
C ARG A 55 11.71 -21.10 -6.80
N GLU A 56 10.53 -21.68 -6.57
CA GLU A 56 9.97 -22.70 -7.45
C GLU A 56 9.62 -22.12 -8.81
N PHE A 57 8.98 -20.94 -8.85
CA PHE A 57 8.69 -20.23 -10.09
C PHE A 57 9.97 -19.88 -10.85
N ASP A 58 11.01 -19.37 -10.17
CA ASP A 58 12.29 -19.02 -10.78
C ASP A 58 12.98 -20.25 -11.42
N ARG A 59 12.86 -21.41 -10.78
CA ARG A 59 13.47 -22.66 -11.28
C ARG A 59 12.66 -23.32 -12.40
N THR A 60 11.33 -23.22 -12.37
CA THR A 60 10.45 -24.08 -13.18
C THR A 60 9.51 -23.33 -14.11
N GLY A 61 9.32 -22.02 -13.90
CA GLY A 61 8.30 -21.20 -14.55
C GLY A 61 6.87 -21.53 -14.12
N LYS A 62 6.65 -22.45 -13.17
CA LYS A 62 5.33 -22.89 -12.75
C LYS A 62 4.88 -22.15 -11.49
N GLU A 63 3.66 -21.61 -11.53
CA GLU A 63 3.02 -21.01 -10.38
C GLU A 63 2.40 -22.11 -9.49
N ASN A 64 2.74 -22.11 -8.20
CA ASN A 64 2.09 -22.93 -7.19
C ASN A 64 1.03 -22.10 -6.42
N ALA A 65 0.28 -22.74 -5.51
CA ALA A 65 -0.81 -22.09 -4.78
C ALA A 65 -0.33 -20.91 -3.91
N ASP A 66 0.82 -21.03 -3.25
CA ASP A 66 1.40 -19.97 -2.42
C ASP A 66 1.82 -18.76 -3.27
N TYR A 67 2.43 -19.01 -4.43
CA TYR A 67 2.88 -17.95 -5.33
C TYR A 67 1.71 -17.25 -6.04
N LYS A 68 0.62 -17.98 -6.29
CA LYS A 68 -0.65 -17.39 -6.73
C LYS A 68 -1.21 -16.42 -5.68
N GLU A 69 -1.23 -16.82 -4.41
CA GLU A 69 -1.66 -15.94 -3.32
C GLU A 69 -0.72 -14.74 -3.16
N TRP A 70 0.60 -14.95 -3.25
CA TRP A 70 1.60 -13.86 -3.22
C TRP A 70 1.27 -12.76 -4.23
N ARG A 71 0.96 -13.13 -5.47
CA ARG A 71 0.57 -12.19 -6.53
C ARG A 71 -0.71 -11.45 -6.21
N GLU A 72 -1.72 -12.16 -5.70
CA GLU A 72 -3.00 -11.57 -5.33
C GLU A 72 -2.88 -10.59 -4.16
N LEU A 73 -2.18 -11.00 -3.10
CA LEU A 73 -1.91 -10.16 -1.92
C LEU A 73 -1.16 -8.89 -2.31
N ASN A 74 -0.08 -9.00 -3.09
CA ASN A 74 0.64 -7.83 -3.59
C ASN A 74 -0.28 -6.94 -4.45
N THR A 75 -1.05 -7.51 -5.38
CA THR A 75 -1.97 -6.74 -6.21
C THR A 75 -2.94 -5.91 -5.36
N ARG A 76 -3.55 -6.51 -4.33
CA ARG A 76 -4.46 -5.80 -3.41
C ARG A 76 -3.73 -4.75 -2.58
N TRP A 77 -2.52 -5.03 -2.15
CA TRP A 77 -1.74 -4.07 -1.38
C TRP A 77 -1.29 -2.87 -2.20
N TYR A 78 -0.92 -3.08 -3.47
CA TYR A 78 -0.59 -2.01 -4.41
C TYR A 78 -1.79 -1.10 -4.69
N GLN A 79 -2.98 -1.71 -4.86
CA GLN A 79 -4.24 -0.98 -4.99
C GLN A 79 -4.46 -0.07 -3.78
N PHE A 80 -4.32 -0.62 -2.57
CA PHE A 80 -4.48 0.16 -1.34
C PHE A 80 -3.41 1.25 -1.20
N GLY A 81 -2.14 0.90 -1.35
CA GLY A 81 -1.00 1.82 -1.19
C GLY A 81 -1.02 2.99 -2.17
N ALA A 82 -1.60 2.83 -3.37
CA ALA A 82 -1.76 3.91 -4.33
C ALA A 82 -2.65 5.06 -3.82
N PHE A 83 -3.44 4.84 -2.76
CA PHE A 83 -4.28 5.86 -2.14
C PHE A 83 -3.79 6.28 -0.73
N CYS A 84 -2.62 5.82 -0.30
CA CYS A 84 -1.97 6.32 0.90
C CYS A 84 -1.21 7.64 0.64
N PRO A 85 -0.87 8.44 1.69
CA PRO A 85 -0.16 9.71 1.54
C PRO A 85 1.16 9.55 0.78
N LEU A 86 1.94 8.51 1.10
CA LEU A 86 3.11 8.12 0.33
C LEU A 86 2.93 6.70 -0.22
N TYR A 87 3.18 6.55 -1.51
CA TYR A 87 3.08 5.29 -2.25
C TYR A 87 4.46 4.65 -2.35
N ARG A 88 4.68 3.54 -1.64
CA ARG A 88 6.02 2.95 -1.46
C ARG A 88 5.97 1.43 -1.29
N ALA A 89 6.70 0.70 -2.12
CA ALA A 89 6.90 -0.74 -1.98
C ALA A 89 8.28 -1.05 -1.36
N HIS A 90 8.31 -2.02 -0.44
CA HIS A 90 9.51 -2.46 0.26
C HIS A 90 9.24 -3.76 1.01
N GLY A 91 10.30 -4.48 1.35
CA GLY A 91 10.30 -5.59 2.28
C GLY A 91 11.42 -6.58 1.97
N GLN A 92 11.43 -7.71 2.68
CA GLN A 92 12.40 -8.78 2.44
C GLN A 92 12.09 -9.55 1.14
N PHE A 93 13.00 -10.43 0.73
CA PHE A 93 12.79 -11.33 -0.42
C PHE A 93 11.44 -12.07 -0.30
N PRO A 94 10.65 -12.23 -1.38
CA PRO A 94 10.92 -11.92 -2.79
C PRO A 94 11.10 -10.44 -3.15
N TYR A 95 11.70 -10.17 -4.32
CA TYR A 95 11.81 -8.81 -4.86
C TYR A 95 10.44 -8.18 -5.14
N ARG A 96 10.35 -6.85 -5.02
CA ARG A 96 9.06 -6.14 -4.94
C ARG A 96 8.72 -5.32 -6.17
N GLU A 97 9.60 -5.25 -7.15
CA GLU A 97 9.31 -4.59 -8.41
C GLU A 97 8.18 -5.34 -9.14
N VAL A 98 7.33 -4.61 -9.85
CA VAL A 98 6.11 -5.19 -10.46
C VAL A 98 6.41 -6.35 -11.41
N TRP A 99 7.51 -6.27 -12.17
CA TRP A 99 7.96 -7.33 -13.07
C TRP A 99 8.53 -8.55 -12.35
N ASN A 100 8.98 -8.40 -11.10
CA ASN A 100 9.42 -9.52 -10.27
C ASN A 100 8.22 -10.25 -9.64
N ILE A 101 7.13 -9.54 -9.34
CA ILE A 101 5.90 -10.13 -8.79
C ILE A 101 5.15 -10.91 -9.88
N ALA A 102 4.99 -10.32 -11.07
CA ALA A 102 4.30 -10.95 -12.18
C ALA A 102 4.86 -10.47 -13.53
N PRO A 103 4.91 -11.33 -14.56
CA PRO A 103 5.37 -10.93 -15.88
C PRO A 103 4.39 -9.95 -16.54
N GLU A 104 4.89 -9.21 -17.54
CA GLU A 104 4.06 -8.35 -18.37
C GLU A 104 2.88 -9.13 -19.00
N GLY A 105 1.71 -8.51 -19.04
CA GLY A 105 0.48 -9.14 -19.51
C GLY A 105 -0.28 -9.94 -18.45
N HIS A 106 0.36 -10.33 -17.34
CA HIS A 106 -0.35 -10.97 -16.22
C HIS A 106 -1.34 -9.99 -15.55
N PRO A 107 -2.53 -10.44 -15.09
CA PRO A 107 -3.52 -9.55 -14.46
C PRO A 107 -2.96 -8.73 -13.29
N ALA A 108 -2.12 -9.34 -12.44
CA ALA A 108 -1.45 -8.66 -11.33
C ALA A 108 -0.55 -7.51 -11.83
N TYR A 109 0.28 -7.78 -12.85
CA TYR A 109 1.17 -6.77 -13.44
C TYR A 109 0.36 -5.60 -14.00
N ASN A 110 -0.65 -5.89 -14.82
CA ASN A 110 -1.49 -4.87 -15.45
C ASN A 110 -2.22 -4.02 -14.40
N SER A 111 -2.71 -4.63 -13.32
CA SER A 111 -3.36 -3.90 -12.23
C SER A 111 -2.39 -2.98 -11.50
N ILE A 112 -1.22 -3.48 -11.08
CA ILE A 112 -0.21 -2.69 -10.36
C ILE A 112 0.28 -1.51 -11.23
N VAL A 113 0.55 -1.76 -12.52
CA VAL A 113 0.93 -0.70 -13.47
C VAL A 113 -0.20 0.31 -13.65
N TYR A 114 -1.45 -0.13 -13.75
CA TYR A 114 -2.61 0.75 -13.86
C TYR A 114 -2.72 1.70 -12.66
N TYR A 115 -2.68 1.19 -11.42
CA TYR A 115 -2.78 2.02 -10.22
C TYR A 115 -1.56 2.93 -10.03
N THR A 116 -0.38 2.47 -10.45
CA THR A 116 0.82 3.32 -10.50
C THR A 116 0.62 4.49 -11.46
N LYS A 117 0.16 4.24 -12.70
CA LYS A 117 -0.14 5.31 -13.67
C LYS A 117 -1.25 6.23 -13.17
N LEU A 118 -2.31 5.68 -12.56
CA LEU A 118 -3.39 6.45 -11.97
C LEU A 118 -2.88 7.42 -10.89
N ARG A 119 -1.95 6.99 -10.03
CA ARG A 119 -1.31 7.87 -9.04
C ARG A 119 -0.67 9.09 -9.69
N TYR A 120 0.03 8.91 -10.81
CA TYR A 120 0.64 10.03 -11.55
C TYR A 120 -0.40 10.88 -12.29
N ASN A 121 -1.46 10.28 -12.83
CA ASN A 121 -2.57 11.05 -13.41
C ASN A 121 -3.27 11.93 -12.36
N LEU A 122 -3.31 11.47 -11.10
CA LEU A 122 -3.84 12.21 -9.95
C LEU A 122 -2.82 13.17 -9.32
N MET A 123 -1.61 13.31 -9.87
CA MET A 123 -0.56 14.13 -9.24
C MET A 123 -0.99 15.58 -8.99
N PRO A 124 -1.73 16.28 -9.88
CA PRO A 124 -2.24 17.62 -9.59
C PRO A 124 -3.11 17.66 -8.32
N TYR A 125 -3.96 16.65 -8.13
CA TYR A 125 -4.81 16.52 -6.94
C TYR A 125 -3.98 16.18 -5.69
N ILE A 126 -3.11 15.16 -5.78
CA ILE A 126 -2.27 14.70 -4.66
C ILE A 126 -1.33 15.80 -4.18
N TYR A 127 -0.71 16.53 -5.11
CA TYR A 127 0.22 17.60 -4.77
C TYR A 127 -0.49 18.84 -4.23
N SER A 128 -1.72 19.11 -4.68
CA SER A 128 -2.57 20.13 -4.05
C SER A 128 -2.88 19.78 -2.59
N LEU A 129 -3.25 18.52 -2.31
CA LEU A 129 -3.44 18.04 -0.94
C LEU A 129 -2.17 18.17 -0.10
N ALA A 130 -0.99 17.87 -0.67
CA ALA A 130 0.29 18.07 0.00
C ALA A 130 0.50 19.55 0.40
N GLY A 131 0.19 20.50 -0.49
CA GLY A 131 0.20 21.93 -0.18
C GLY A 131 -0.78 22.30 0.95
N MET A 132 -2.00 21.75 0.91
CA MET A 132 -3.02 21.98 1.95
C MET A 132 -2.59 21.46 3.34
N THR A 133 -1.70 20.46 3.43
CA THR A 133 -1.15 20.03 4.73
C THR A 133 -0.35 21.12 5.44
N HIS A 134 0.21 22.06 4.68
CA HIS A 134 1.00 23.19 5.18
C HIS A 134 0.19 24.47 5.28
N PHE A 135 -0.58 24.82 4.24
CA PHE A 135 -1.30 26.09 4.18
C PHE A 135 -2.68 26.06 4.86
N ASN A 136 -3.29 24.87 5.03
CA ASN A 136 -4.66 24.72 5.54
C ASN A 136 -4.77 23.71 6.70
N ASP A 137 -3.64 23.19 7.17
CA ASP A 137 -3.59 22.12 8.18
C ASP A 137 -4.46 20.89 7.86
N LEU A 138 -4.67 20.58 6.56
CA LEU A 138 -5.48 19.46 6.10
C LEU A 138 -4.77 18.10 6.31
N TYR A 139 -5.54 17.04 6.60
CA TYR A 139 -5.09 15.66 6.73
C TYR A 139 -5.43 14.82 5.49
N HIS A 140 -4.43 14.18 4.88
CA HIS A 140 -4.57 13.35 3.66
C HIS A 140 -5.49 12.13 3.84
N HIS A 141 -5.50 11.53 5.03
CA HIS A 141 -6.37 10.41 5.40
C HIS A 141 -7.41 10.87 6.44
N ALA A 142 -8.45 11.53 5.97
CA ALA A 142 -9.61 11.81 6.80
C ALA A 142 -10.47 10.53 6.90
N PRO A 143 -10.81 10.02 8.09
CA PRO A 143 -11.87 9.03 8.21
C PRO A 143 -13.17 9.63 7.66
N ALA A 144 -14.10 8.77 7.21
CA ALA A 144 -15.37 9.20 6.61
C ALA A 144 -16.13 10.24 7.47
N GLY A 145 -15.93 10.26 8.79
CA GLY A 145 -16.52 11.23 9.71
C GLY A 145 -15.97 12.67 9.65
N TYR A 146 -14.79 12.92 9.07
CA TYR A 146 -14.17 14.27 9.10
C TYR A 146 -14.90 15.31 8.24
N GLY A 147 -15.72 14.86 7.27
CA GLY A 147 -16.63 15.71 6.48
C GLY A 147 -18.12 15.46 6.76
N LEU A 148 -18.44 14.55 7.67
CA LEU A 148 -19.80 14.06 7.93
C LEU A 148 -20.06 14.06 9.44
N HIS A 149 -20.06 15.23 10.08
CA HIS A 149 -20.45 15.37 11.49
C HIS A 149 -21.91 14.97 11.80
N ARG A 150 -22.67 14.42 10.85
CA ARG A 150 -24.08 14.02 11.01
C ARG A 150 -24.46 12.68 10.37
N ARG A 151 -23.60 11.66 10.39
CA ARG A 151 -24.06 10.27 10.11
C ARG A 151 -23.43 9.31 11.10
N TYR A 152 -24.21 8.97 12.12
CA TYR A 152 -23.98 7.79 12.94
C TYR A 152 -24.27 6.57 12.04
N GLN A 153 -23.34 5.62 11.97
CA GLN A 153 -23.32 4.43 11.09
C GLN A 153 -22.81 4.66 9.65
N CYS A 154 -21.51 4.41 9.47
CA CYS A 154 -21.04 3.64 8.32
C CYS A 154 -20.94 2.19 8.81
N GLU A 155 -22.07 1.46 8.76
CA GLU A 155 -22.10 0.00 8.87
C GLU A 155 -21.87 -0.63 7.49
#